data_AF-A0A2N9IQI9-F1
#
_entry.id   AF-A0A2N9IQI9-F1
#
_cell.length_a   1.000
_cell.length_b   1.000
_cell.length_c   1.000
_cell.angle_alpha   90.00
_cell.angle_beta   90.00
_cell.angle_gamma   90.00
#
_symmetry.space_group_name_H-M   'P 1'
#
loop_
_entity.id
_entity.type
_entity.pdbx_description
1 polymer ?
#
loop_
_entity_poly.entity_id
_entity_poly.type
_entity_poly.pdbx_seq_one_letter_code
_entity_poly.pdbx_strand_id
1 'polypeptide(L)'
;MGQYKYLLFLSVLLSLSNSGLSWPWFSSYSKKLFSEDPPETPGIFGDVVAEFSMDALNDEKGIERVNNARTKLSGLKSCWYDAYQGLFSKCSEINADDNEGKKRFAWELSNCFQKDSGRTPFPSCHTSSPLKACLEKLDNNAIHTYRQFYLETNSFCHQLQLTLQGLQLLAKFQSQAVEESRGILQQLAKFGHEQQDKLLQRQQQLQQAHDHLVENSKSILEAQEAFEQKQATMDFERLNYDMLQDLSNKVKSWDTDGDVDWSQWIDTEIPDGIDNLKDPDSIPPEEEDTGENSNVTSSATRNTIFVAAVIDLF
;
A
#
# COMPACT_ATOMS: atom_id res chain seq x y z
N MET A 1 20.87 -34.67 36.56
CA MET A 1 19.39 -34.65 36.68
C MET A 1 18.69 -33.47 35.95
N GLY A 2 19.42 -32.55 35.30
CA GLY A 2 18.82 -31.35 34.67
C GLY A 2 18.61 -31.44 33.15
N GLN A 3 19.41 -32.22 32.42
CA GLN A 3 19.39 -32.20 30.95
C GLN A 3 18.21 -32.95 30.32
N TYR A 4 17.73 -34.01 30.96
CA TYR A 4 16.54 -34.73 30.49
C TYR A 4 15.25 -33.93 30.66
N LYS A 5 15.21 -32.94 31.57
CA LYS A 5 14.06 -32.04 31.70
C LYS A 5 13.93 -31.11 30.49
N TYR A 6 15.06 -30.60 29.98
CA TYR A 6 15.08 -29.76 28.77
C TYR A 6 14.76 -30.56 27.51
N LEU A 7 15.27 -31.79 27.40
CA LEU A 7 14.96 -32.69 26.28
C LEU A 7 13.49 -33.12 26.29
N LEU A 8 12.91 -33.39 27.47
CA LEU A 8 11.47 -33.64 27.60
C LEU A 8 10.65 -32.40 27.20
N PHE A 9 11.05 -31.19 27.61
CA PHE A 9 10.36 -29.96 27.24
C PHE A 9 10.42 -29.68 25.73
N LEU A 10 11.58 -29.91 25.09
CA LEU A 10 11.75 -29.80 23.64
C LEU A 10 10.94 -30.86 22.88
N SER A 11 10.86 -32.09 23.40
CA SER A 11 10.06 -33.15 22.79
C SER A 11 8.55 -32.86 22.87
N VAL A 12 8.07 -32.24 23.95
CA VAL A 12 6.68 -31.82 24.09
C VAL A 12 6.34 -30.68 23.12
N LEU A 13 7.23 -29.68 22.97
CA LEU A 13 7.02 -28.57 22.03
C LEU A 13 6.96 -29.04 20.57
N LEU A 14 7.81 -29.98 20.16
CA LEU A 14 7.78 -30.57 18.81
C LEU A 14 6.58 -31.49 18.57
N SER A 15 6.02 -32.08 19.63
CA SER A 15 4.81 -32.92 19.55
C SER A 15 3.52 -32.12 19.42
N LEU A 16 3.47 -30.88 19.94
CA LEU A 16 2.31 -29.99 19.81
C LEU A 16 2.23 -29.29 18.44
N SER A 17 3.28 -29.36 17.62
CA SER A 17 3.29 -28.76 16.28
C SER A 17 2.65 -29.62 15.19
N ASN A 18 2.19 -30.84 15.51
CA ASN A 18 1.77 -31.80 14.49
C ASN A 18 0.29 -32.21 14.51
N SER A 19 -0.57 -31.45 15.22
CA SER A 19 -2.00 -31.42 14.90
C SER A 19 -2.25 -30.18 14.04
N GLY A 20 -2.42 -30.40 12.74
CA GLY A 20 -2.78 -29.37 11.77
C GLY A 20 -4.02 -28.60 12.23
N LEU A 21 -3.79 -27.43 12.80
CA LEU A 21 -4.77 -26.38 12.91
C LEU A 21 -4.44 -25.41 11.78
N SER A 22 -4.98 -25.71 10.60
CA SER A 22 -5.16 -24.70 9.56
C SER A 22 -6.05 -23.61 10.16
N TRP A 23 -5.44 -22.58 10.74
CA TRP A 23 -6.15 -21.36 11.06
C TRP A 23 -6.58 -20.77 9.72
N PRO A 24 -7.89 -20.70 9.40
CA PRO A 24 -8.33 -19.95 8.26
C PRO A 24 -8.15 -18.49 8.65
N TRP A 25 -7.01 -17.90 8.28
CA TRP A 25 -6.91 -16.47 8.19
C TRP A 25 -7.97 -16.01 7.19
N PHE A 26 -8.98 -15.33 7.72
CA PHE A 26 -10.04 -14.73 6.95
C PHE A 26 -9.46 -13.68 6.00
N SER A 27 -9.20 -14.06 4.75
CA SER A 27 -9.41 -13.19 3.60
C SER A 27 -10.62 -13.71 2.86
N SER A 28 -11.81 -13.27 3.29
CA SER A 28 -12.96 -13.33 2.41
C SER A 28 -12.70 -12.30 1.31
N TYR A 29 -12.02 -12.74 0.25
CA TYR A 29 -12.04 -12.04 -1.02
C TYR A 29 -13.50 -12.06 -1.47
N SER A 30 -14.17 -10.93 -1.32
CA SER A 30 -15.46 -10.73 -1.93
C SER A 30 -15.24 -10.74 -3.44
N LYS A 31 -15.40 -11.93 -4.06
CA LYS A 31 -15.64 -12.04 -5.50
C LYS A 31 -16.94 -11.30 -5.77
N LYS A 32 -16.84 -10.01 -6.04
CA LYS A 32 -17.88 -9.28 -6.74
C LYS A 32 -17.85 -9.82 -8.16
N LEU A 33 -18.90 -10.59 -8.48
CA LEU A 33 -19.15 -11.19 -9.77
C LEU A 33 -19.10 -10.09 -10.84
N PHE A 34 -18.13 -10.15 -11.75
CA PHE A 34 -18.14 -9.39 -12.99
C PHE A 34 -19.17 -10.04 -13.93
N SER A 35 -20.19 -9.27 -14.31
CA SER A 35 -20.91 -9.51 -15.57
C SER A 35 -20.24 -8.67 -16.67
N GLU A 36 -20.18 -9.27 -17.86
CA GLU A 36 -19.59 -8.82 -19.12
C GLU A 36 -19.82 -7.33 -19.44
N ASP A 37 -18.72 -6.62 -19.72
CA ASP A 37 -18.36 -6.10 -21.05
C ASP A 37 -16.89 -5.61 -21.01
N PRO A 38 -16.10 -5.70 -22.10
CA PRO A 38 -14.69 -5.33 -22.07
C PRO A 38 -14.51 -3.84 -22.40
N PRO A 39 -13.82 -3.04 -21.56
CA PRO A 39 -13.20 -1.81 -22.03
C PRO A 39 -11.72 -2.04 -22.29
N GLU A 40 -11.29 -1.38 -23.34
CA GLU A 40 -9.98 -1.39 -23.97
C GLU A 40 -8.81 -1.26 -22.99
N THR A 41 -7.71 -1.91 -23.37
CA THR A 41 -6.40 -1.89 -22.71
C THR A 41 -5.94 -0.49 -22.31
N PRO A 42 -5.65 -0.24 -21.02
CA PRO A 42 -4.80 0.87 -20.61
C PRO A 42 -3.37 0.38 -20.35
N GLY A 43 -2.41 1.21 -20.71
CA GLY A 43 -0.98 0.95 -20.71
C GLY A 43 -0.40 0.39 -19.41
N ILE A 44 0.65 -0.40 -19.61
CA ILE A 44 1.54 -0.97 -18.61
C ILE A 44 2.27 0.18 -17.90
N PHE A 45 1.65 0.78 -16.89
CA PHE A 45 2.23 1.49 -15.73
C PHE A 45 1.04 1.96 -14.88
N GLY A 46 0.26 1.00 -14.39
CA GLY A 46 -0.81 1.28 -13.45
C GLY A 46 -0.19 1.69 -12.12
N ASP A 47 -0.39 2.95 -11.77
CA ASP A 47 -0.14 3.57 -10.48
C ASP A 47 -0.87 2.81 -9.36
N VAL A 48 -0.28 1.70 -8.90
CA VAL A 48 -0.75 1.01 -7.70
C VAL A 48 -0.06 1.67 -6.51
N VAL A 49 -0.56 2.85 -6.14
CA VAL A 49 -0.24 3.44 -4.84
C VAL A 49 -0.90 2.57 -3.78
N ALA A 50 -0.09 1.88 -2.99
CA ALA A 50 -0.57 1.22 -1.78
C ALA A 50 -0.95 2.30 -0.76
N GLU A 51 -2.24 2.64 -0.72
CA GLU A 51 -2.78 3.58 0.27
C GLU A 51 -2.91 2.88 1.61
N PHE A 52 -2.06 3.26 2.58
CA PHE A 52 -2.14 2.78 3.95
C PHE A 52 -3.14 3.65 4.74
N SER A 53 -4.43 3.26 4.75
CA SER A 53 -5.46 3.91 5.56
C SER A 53 -5.55 3.30 6.98
N MET A 54 -5.67 4.18 7.98
CA MET A 54 -5.86 3.83 9.39
C MET A 54 -7.33 3.71 9.82
N ASP A 55 -8.29 3.84 8.89
CA ASP A 55 -9.72 3.77 9.20
C ASP A 55 -10.17 2.39 9.72
N ALA A 56 -9.34 1.36 9.51
CA ALA A 56 -9.56 0.00 10.00
C ALA A 56 -9.67 -0.10 11.54
N LEU A 57 -9.25 0.92 12.29
CA LEU A 57 -9.35 0.93 13.76
C LEU A 57 -10.69 1.47 14.28
N ASN A 58 -11.52 2.06 13.43
CA ASN A 58 -12.87 2.51 13.78
C ASN A 58 -13.91 1.46 13.34
N ASP A 59 -13.77 0.23 13.84
CA ASP A 59 -14.66 -0.88 13.47
C ASP A 59 -16.03 -0.74 14.15
N GLU A 60 -16.99 -0.22 13.39
CA GLU A 60 -18.39 -0.05 13.80
C GLU A 60 -19.03 -1.38 14.23
N LYS A 61 -18.60 -2.51 13.65
CA LYS A 61 -19.04 -3.87 14.07
C LYS A 61 -18.46 -4.23 15.44
N GLY A 62 -17.24 -3.80 15.75
CA GLY A 62 -16.62 -3.95 17.07
C GLY A 62 -17.42 -3.19 18.13
N ILE A 63 -17.79 -1.94 17.84
CA ILE A 63 -18.62 -1.11 18.72
C ILE A 63 -20.01 -1.73 18.92
N GLU A 64 -20.65 -2.20 17.84
CA GLU A 64 -21.95 -2.87 17.89
C GLU A 64 -21.93 -4.12 18.77
N ARG A 65 -20.89 -4.96 18.65
CA ARG A 65 -20.74 -6.17 19.49
C ARG A 65 -20.62 -5.84 20.97
N VAL A 66 -19.85 -4.81 21.33
CA VAL A 66 -19.72 -4.35 22.72
C VAL A 66 -21.05 -3.82 23.25
N ASN A 67 -21.79 -3.05 22.45
CA ASN A 67 -23.11 -2.56 22.82
C ASN A 67 -24.15 -3.69 22.93
N ASN A 68 -24.10 -4.70 22.06
CA ASN A 68 -24.95 -5.88 22.13
C ASN A 68 -24.67 -6.71 23.39
N ALA A 69 -23.40 -6.89 23.76
CA ALA A 69 -23.01 -7.53 25.01
C ALA A 69 -23.51 -6.74 26.24
N ARG A 70 -23.35 -5.41 26.24
CA ARG A 70 -23.84 -4.53 27.30
C ARG A 70 -25.35 -4.62 27.47
N THR A 71 -26.10 -4.56 26.38
CA THR A 71 -27.58 -4.64 26.42
C THR A 71 -28.06 -6.01 26.87
N LYS A 72 -27.38 -7.11 26.50
CA LYS A 72 -27.68 -8.46 27.02
C LYS A 72 -27.39 -8.60 28.51
N LEU A 73 -26.31 -7.99 29.01
CA LEU A 73 -26.01 -7.94 30.44
C LEU A 73 -27.05 -7.10 31.20
N SER A 74 -27.45 -5.95 30.66
CA SER A 74 -28.52 -5.12 31.23
C SER A 74 -29.92 -5.73 31.10
N GLY A 75 -30.11 -6.68 30.16
CA GLY A 75 -31.36 -7.43 29.97
C GLY A 75 -31.60 -8.51 31.03
N LEU A 76 -30.57 -8.90 31.79
CA LEU A 76 -30.67 -9.78 32.95
C LEU A 76 -31.02 -8.99 34.22
N LYS A 77 -32.08 -8.16 34.17
CA LYS A 77 -32.65 -7.44 35.34
C LYS A 77 -33.28 -8.43 36.31
N SER A 78 -32.43 -9.18 36.97
CA SER A 78 -32.78 -10.12 38.03
C SER A 78 -32.66 -9.42 39.37
N CYS A 79 -33.38 -9.93 40.37
CA CYS A 79 -33.23 -9.49 41.77
C CYS A 79 -31.75 -9.47 42.18
N TRP A 80 -30.97 -10.45 41.73
CA TRP A 80 -29.53 -10.54 41.96
C TRP A 80 -28.76 -9.38 41.34
N TYR A 81 -29.05 -9.01 40.09
CA TYR A 81 -28.40 -7.89 39.41
C TYR A 81 -28.57 -6.58 40.19
N ASP A 82 -29.79 -6.26 40.63
CA ASP A 82 -30.08 -5.05 41.40
C ASP A 82 -29.40 -5.08 42.77
N ALA A 83 -29.39 -6.24 43.45
CA ALA A 83 -28.69 -6.44 44.71
C ALA A 83 -27.17 -6.23 44.57
N TYR A 84 -26.55 -6.85 43.56
CA TYR A 84 -25.11 -6.71 43.28
C TYR A 84 -24.75 -5.28 42.89
N GLN A 85 -25.56 -4.60 42.07
CA GLN A 85 -25.38 -3.17 41.77
C GLN A 85 -25.33 -2.31 43.05
N GLY A 86 -26.25 -2.53 43.99
CA GLY A 86 -26.27 -1.83 45.27
C GLY A 86 -25.07 -2.15 46.19
N LEU A 87 -24.43 -3.30 46.01
CA LEU A 87 -23.21 -3.67 46.73
C LEU A 87 -21.99 -2.89 46.25
N PHE A 88 -21.82 -2.77 44.93
CA PHE A 88 -20.66 -2.12 44.32
C PHE A 88 -20.47 -0.68 44.85
N SER A 89 -21.57 0.05 45.06
CA SER A 89 -21.53 1.42 45.59
C SER A 89 -21.23 1.49 47.09
N LYS A 90 -21.34 0.38 47.83
CA LYS A 90 -21.25 0.35 49.31
C LYS A 90 -20.07 -0.46 49.85
N CYS A 91 -19.38 -1.27 49.04
CA CYS A 91 -18.24 -2.06 49.50
C CYS A 91 -17.06 -1.22 50.02
N SER A 92 -16.88 0.00 49.55
CA SER A 92 -15.88 0.94 50.08
C SER A 92 -16.22 1.46 51.49
N GLU A 93 -17.50 1.39 51.88
CA GLU A 93 -18.05 2.01 53.11
C GLU A 93 -18.48 0.96 54.14
N ILE A 94 -18.25 -0.33 53.88
CA ILE A 94 -18.74 -1.43 54.72
C ILE A 94 -18.11 -1.48 56.12
N ASN A 95 -17.01 -0.76 56.33
CA ASN A 95 -16.36 -0.60 57.63
C ASN A 95 -16.89 0.59 58.45
N ALA A 96 -17.93 1.31 57.98
CA ALA A 96 -18.58 2.34 58.77
C ALA A 96 -19.19 1.75 60.06
N ASP A 97 -19.16 2.53 61.15
CA ASP A 97 -19.46 2.08 62.53
C ASP A 97 -20.83 1.39 62.70
N ASP A 98 -21.80 1.67 61.84
CA ASP A 98 -23.16 1.13 61.95
C ASP A 98 -23.39 -0.18 61.17
N ASN A 99 -22.46 -0.59 60.30
CA ASN A 99 -22.58 -1.72 59.38
C ASN A 99 -23.92 -1.74 58.60
N GLU A 100 -24.61 -0.62 58.43
CA GLU A 100 -25.99 -0.60 57.89
C GLU A 100 -26.00 -1.01 56.42
N GLY A 101 -25.00 -0.59 55.64
CA GLY A 101 -24.81 -1.03 54.25
C GLY A 101 -24.65 -2.54 54.13
N LYS A 102 -23.84 -3.15 55.03
CA LYS A 102 -23.64 -4.60 55.12
C LYS A 102 -24.94 -5.35 55.40
N LYS A 103 -25.70 -4.85 56.39
CA LYS A 103 -26.99 -5.40 56.81
C LYS A 103 -28.01 -5.35 55.67
N ARG A 104 -28.15 -4.20 55.01
CA ARG A 104 -29.07 -4.01 53.88
C ARG A 104 -28.74 -4.88 52.69
N PHE A 105 -27.46 -5.00 52.38
CA PHE A 105 -27.06 -5.85 51.28
C PHE A 105 -27.35 -7.34 51.55
N ALA A 106 -27.01 -7.81 52.76
CA ALA A 106 -27.35 -9.17 53.19
C ALA A 106 -28.86 -9.43 53.12
N TRP A 107 -29.68 -8.43 53.46
CA TRP A 107 -31.14 -8.48 53.32
C TRP A 107 -31.57 -8.68 51.85
N GLU A 108 -31.05 -7.87 50.93
CA GLU A 108 -31.37 -7.98 49.49
C GLU A 108 -30.96 -9.35 48.92
N LEU A 109 -29.72 -9.81 49.16
CA LEU A 109 -29.27 -11.13 48.69
C LEU A 109 -30.15 -12.26 49.25
N SER A 110 -30.48 -12.19 50.53
CA SER A 110 -31.30 -13.20 51.19
C SER A 110 -32.73 -13.21 50.65
N ASN A 111 -33.30 -12.04 50.37
CA ASN A 111 -34.62 -11.94 49.75
C ASN A 111 -34.62 -12.51 48.33
N CYS A 112 -33.58 -12.23 47.54
CA CYS A 112 -33.42 -12.84 46.21
C CYS A 112 -33.28 -14.36 46.30
N PHE A 113 -32.48 -14.87 47.23
CA PHE A 113 -32.36 -16.31 47.47
C PHE A 113 -33.69 -16.96 47.87
N GLN A 114 -34.48 -16.33 48.75
CA GLN A 114 -35.79 -16.86 49.15
C GLN A 114 -36.73 -16.96 47.94
N LYS A 115 -36.78 -15.93 47.10
CA LYS A 115 -37.59 -15.93 45.87
C LYS A 115 -37.16 -17.02 44.89
N ASP A 116 -35.86 -17.14 44.66
CA ASP A 116 -35.28 -18.09 43.69
C ASP A 116 -35.42 -19.56 44.16
N SER A 117 -35.38 -19.78 45.47
CA SER A 117 -35.62 -21.09 46.09
C SER A 117 -37.10 -21.44 46.27
N GLY A 118 -38.03 -20.59 45.80
CA GLY A 118 -39.48 -20.80 45.93
C GLY A 118 -40.04 -20.62 47.34
N ARG A 119 -39.26 -20.02 48.25
CA ARG A 119 -39.66 -19.72 49.63
C ARG A 119 -40.39 -18.39 49.71
N THR A 120 -41.04 -18.14 50.86
CA THR A 120 -41.70 -16.86 51.11
C THR A 120 -40.68 -15.71 51.10
N PRO A 121 -40.91 -14.65 50.31
CA PRO A 121 -40.02 -13.50 50.25
C PRO A 121 -40.02 -12.75 51.58
N PHE A 122 -38.96 -11.97 51.81
CA PHE A 122 -38.90 -11.12 53.00
C PHE A 122 -39.99 -10.04 52.96
N PRO A 123 -40.51 -9.62 54.12
CA PRO A 123 -41.50 -8.54 54.19
C PRO A 123 -40.90 -7.22 53.67
N SER A 124 -41.73 -6.26 53.28
CA SER A 124 -41.23 -4.94 52.89
C SER A 124 -40.50 -4.26 54.05
N CYS A 125 -39.30 -3.72 53.79
CA CYS A 125 -38.49 -3.00 54.76
C CYS A 125 -37.92 -1.72 54.14
N HIS A 126 -38.34 -0.56 54.64
CA HIS A 126 -37.91 0.73 54.09
C HIS A 126 -36.44 1.03 54.45
N THR A 127 -35.74 1.68 53.52
CA THR A 127 -34.34 2.10 53.67
C THR A 127 -34.12 3.13 54.77
N SER A 128 -35.13 3.91 55.12
CA SER A 128 -35.09 4.93 56.19
C SER A 128 -35.33 4.38 57.60
N SER A 129 -35.95 3.21 57.73
CA SER A 129 -36.24 2.58 59.03
C SER A 129 -35.10 1.67 59.46
N PRO A 130 -34.75 1.49 60.75
CA PRO A 130 -33.66 0.59 61.14
C PRO A 130 -33.93 -0.88 60.77
N LEU A 131 -32.96 -1.57 60.16
CA LEU A 131 -33.16 -2.95 59.67
C LEU A 131 -33.47 -3.94 60.80
N LYS A 132 -33.00 -3.65 62.03
CA LYS A 132 -33.24 -4.48 63.21
C LYS A 132 -34.73 -4.82 63.39
N ALA A 133 -35.63 -3.85 63.23
CA ALA A 133 -37.07 -4.06 63.37
C ALA A 133 -37.67 -4.95 62.28
N CYS A 134 -37.02 -5.05 61.11
CA CYS A 134 -37.43 -5.94 60.03
C CYS A 134 -36.93 -7.37 60.26
N LEU A 135 -35.75 -7.54 60.87
CA LEU A 135 -35.19 -8.85 61.21
C LEU A 135 -36.02 -9.60 62.25
N GLU A 136 -36.62 -8.89 63.21
CA GLU A 136 -37.48 -9.48 64.24
C GLU A 136 -38.77 -10.11 63.67
N LYS A 137 -39.16 -9.77 62.44
CA LYS A 137 -40.34 -10.30 61.75
C LYS A 137 -40.06 -11.54 60.91
N LEU A 138 -38.80 -11.97 60.80
CA LEU A 138 -38.41 -13.13 60.01
C LEU A 138 -38.66 -14.43 60.76
N ASP A 139 -39.06 -15.48 60.05
CA ASP A 139 -39.09 -16.84 60.58
C ASP A 139 -37.67 -17.40 60.78
N ASN A 140 -37.57 -18.54 61.48
CA ASN A 140 -36.29 -19.18 61.82
C ASN A 140 -35.42 -19.52 60.59
N ASN A 141 -36.02 -19.94 59.48
CA ASN A 141 -35.28 -20.26 58.27
C ASN A 141 -34.82 -18.99 57.57
N ALA A 142 -35.68 -17.97 57.48
CA ALA A 142 -35.38 -16.68 56.89
C ALA A 142 -34.24 -15.95 57.63
N ILE A 143 -34.28 -15.91 58.97
CA ILE A 143 -33.23 -15.27 59.77
C ILE A 143 -31.90 -16.02 59.69
N HIS A 144 -31.93 -17.35 59.55
CA HIS A 144 -30.73 -18.16 59.34
C HIS A 144 -30.09 -17.86 57.97
N THR A 145 -30.88 -17.84 56.90
CA THR A 145 -30.42 -17.44 55.56
C THR A 145 -29.80 -16.04 55.60
N TYR A 146 -30.48 -15.07 56.22
CA TYR A 146 -29.95 -13.71 56.39
C TYR A 146 -28.58 -13.69 57.06
N ARG A 147 -28.43 -14.42 58.17
CA ARG A 147 -27.17 -14.45 58.92
C ARG A 147 -26.04 -15.02 58.07
N GLN A 148 -26.31 -16.06 57.28
CA GLN A 148 -25.31 -16.65 56.40
C GLN A 148 -24.78 -15.62 55.40
N PHE A 149 -25.67 -14.93 54.67
CA PHE A 149 -25.26 -13.89 53.73
C PHE A 149 -24.55 -12.72 54.43
N TYR A 150 -25.00 -12.33 55.62
CA TYR A 150 -24.38 -11.25 56.39
C TYR A 150 -22.92 -11.54 56.75
N LEU A 151 -22.61 -12.77 57.15
CA LEU A 151 -21.24 -13.15 57.49
C LEU A 151 -20.33 -13.13 56.25
N GLU A 152 -20.86 -13.53 55.09
CA GLU A 152 -20.11 -13.62 53.83
C GLU A 152 -19.93 -12.27 53.11
N THR A 153 -20.72 -11.24 53.44
CA THR A 153 -20.67 -9.94 52.76
C THR A 153 -19.26 -9.34 52.66
N ASN A 154 -18.42 -9.50 53.69
CA ASN A 154 -17.06 -8.98 53.66
C ASN A 154 -16.20 -9.69 52.61
N SER A 155 -16.33 -11.01 52.51
CA SER A 155 -15.66 -11.83 51.51
C SER A 155 -16.11 -11.43 50.10
N PHE A 156 -17.43 -11.29 49.91
CA PHE A 156 -17.98 -10.82 48.63
C PHE A 156 -17.45 -9.45 48.23
N CYS A 157 -17.38 -8.49 49.15
CA CYS A 157 -16.86 -7.16 48.83
C CYS A 157 -15.38 -7.17 48.46
N HIS A 158 -14.56 -7.92 49.19
CA HIS A 158 -13.14 -8.01 48.88
C HIS A 158 -12.91 -8.62 47.50
N GLN A 159 -13.61 -9.73 47.18
CA GLN A 159 -13.53 -10.36 45.86
C GLN A 159 -14.00 -9.41 44.75
N LEU A 160 -15.07 -8.67 45.01
CA LEU A 160 -15.65 -7.72 44.07
C LEU A 160 -14.69 -6.56 43.77
N GLN A 161 -14.08 -5.99 44.80
CA GLN A 161 -13.08 -4.93 44.68
C GLN A 161 -11.86 -5.39 43.89
N LEU A 162 -11.32 -6.57 44.19
CA LEU A 162 -10.21 -7.15 43.43
C LEU A 162 -10.58 -7.34 41.95
N THR A 163 -11.79 -7.84 41.69
CA THR A 163 -12.27 -8.06 40.31
C THR A 163 -12.39 -6.73 39.57
N LEU A 164 -12.98 -5.71 40.20
CA LEU A 164 -13.09 -4.38 39.59
C LEU A 164 -11.72 -3.74 39.33
N GLN A 165 -10.80 -3.82 40.30
CA GLN A 165 -9.45 -3.31 40.14
C GLN A 165 -8.71 -4.04 39.02
N GLY A 166 -8.84 -5.37 38.93
CA GLY A 166 -8.27 -6.17 37.86
C GLY A 166 -8.84 -5.80 36.49
N LEU A 167 -10.15 -5.62 36.40
CA LEU A 167 -10.81 -5.17 35.15
C LEU A 167 -10.39 -3.76 34.75
N GLN A 168 -10.26 -2.83 35.71
CA GLN A 168 -9.77 -1.48 35.46
C GLN A 168 -8.32 -1.49 34.97
N LEU A 169 -7.46 -2.31 35.59
CA LEU A 169 -6.07 -2.47 35.17
C LEU A 169 -5.98 -3.06 33.76
N LEU A 170 -6.79 -4.08 33.47
CA LEU A 170 -6.86 -4.69 32.14
C LEU A 170 -7.33 -3.69 31.10
N ALA A 171 -8.39 -2.93 31.38
CA ALA A 171 -8.90 -1.90 30.49
C ALA A 171 -7.84 -0.82 30.23
N LYS A 172 -7.13 -0.38 31.27
CA LYS A 172 -6.02 0.58 31.13
C LYS A 172 -4.91 0.02 30.25
N PHE A 173 -4.45 -1.20 30.51
CA PHE A 173 -3.41 -1.86 29.74
C PHE A 173 -3.81 -1.99 28.26
N GLN A 174 -5.04 -2.43 27.99
CA GLN A 174 -5.55 -2.54 26.62
C GLN A 174 -5.59 -1.17 25.94
N SER A 175 -6.12 -0.14 26.61
CA SER A 175 -6.18 1.21 26.01
C SER A 175 -4.80 1.77 25.70
N GLN A 176 -3.83 1.56 26.59
CA GLN A 176 -2.46 2.01 26.39
C GLN A 176 -1.78 1.25 25.24
N ALA A 177 -1.91 -0.09 25.19
CA ALA A 177 -1.34 -0.89 24.12
C ALA A 177 -1.90 -0.51 22.74
N VAL A 178 -3.21 -0.21 22.67
CA VAL A 178 -3.85 0.28 21.43
C VAL A 178 -3.30 1.64 21.03
N GLU A 179 -3.16 2.57 21.97
CA GLU A 179 -2.64 3.92 21.65
C GLU A 179 -1.16 3.89 21.25
N GLU A 180 -0.33 3.08 21.91
CA GLU A 180 1.07 2.87 21.52
C GLU A 180 1.17 2.24 20.13
N SER A 181 0.35 1.22 19.85
CA SER A 181 0.29 0.59 18.52
C SER A 181 -0.13 1.60 17.45
N ARG A 182 -1.12 2.44 17.75
CA ARG A 182 -1.56 3.53 16.87
C ARG A 182 -0.43 4.51 16.57
N GLY A 183 0.33 4.92 17.58
CA GLY A 183 1.48 5.81 17.41
C GLY A 183 2.57 5.21 16.51
N ILE A 184 2.89 3.93 16.68
CA ILE A 184 3.86 3.21 15.82
C ILE A 184 3.35 3.14 14.38
N LEU A 185 2.08 2.80 14.18
CA LEU A 185 1.48 2.72 12.84
C LEU A 185 1.48 4.09 12.14
N GLN A 186 1.21 5.17 12.86
CA GLN A 186 1.29 6.53 12.31
C GLN A 186 2.72 6.88 11.88
N GLN A 187 3.72 6.52 12.68
CA GLN A 187 5.12 6.73 12.31
C GLN A 187 5.51 5.93 11.08
N LEU A 188 5.07 4.66 10.99
CA LEU A 188 5.34 3.81 9.84
C LEU A 188 4.66 4.34 8.56
N ALA A 189 3.41 4.79 8.66
CA ALA A 189 2.69 5.38 7.55
C ALA A 189 3.40 6.65 7.05
N LYS A 190 3.81 7.55 7.97
CA LYS A 190 4.57 8.75 7.62
C LYS A 190 5.90 8.41 6.97
N PHE A 191 6.64 7.46 7.53
CA PHE A 191 7.89 7.00 6.93
C PHE A 191 7.66 6.45 5.52
N GLY A 192 6.61 5.66 5.32
CA GLY A 192 6.23 5.12 4.01
C GLY A 192 6.01 6.22 2.98
N HIS A 193 5.21 7.24 3.31
CA HIS A 193 5.00 8.41 2.44
C HIS A 193 6.30 9.15 2.12
N GLU A 194 7.13 9.44 3.13
CA GLU A 194 8.40 10.14 2.90
C GLU A 194 9.36 9.35 2.00
N GLN A 195 9.37 8.02 2.09
CA GLN A 195 10.16 7.18 1.19
C GLN A 195 9.58 7.16 -0.23
N GLN A 196 8.26 7.12 -0.37
CA GLN A 196 7.60 7.17 -1.66
C GLN A 196 7.87 8.49 -2.39
N ASP A 197 7.79 9.63 -1.70
CA ASP A 197 8.10 10.94 -2.27
C ASP A 197 9.57 11.02 -2.73
N LYS A 198 10.50 10.49 -1.93
CA LYS A 198 11.92 10.42 -2.31
C LYS A 198 12.16 9.54 -3.54
N LEU A 199 11.47 8.41 -3.63
CA LEU A 199 11.55 7.51 -4.78
C LEU A 199 11.03 8.21 -6.04
N LEU A 200 9.90 8.89 -5.94
CA LEU A 200 9.33 9.66 -7.05
C LEU A 200 10.28 10.76 -7.52
N GLN A 201 10.89 11.51 -6.59
CA GLN A 201 11.89 12.53 -6.90
C GLN A 201 13.12 11.93 -7.60
N ARG A 202 13.62 10.78 -7.13
CA ARG A 202 14.74 10.07 -7.75
C ARG A 202 14.40 9.59 -9.16
N GLN A 203 13.19 9.07 -9.36
CA GLN A 203 12.71 8.66 -10.67
C GLN A 203 12.67 9.86 -11.65
N GLN A 204 12.20 11.02 -11.20
CA GLN A 204 12.19 12.23 -12.02
C GLN A 204 13.60 12.71 -12.39
N GLN A 205 14.55 12.68 -11.44
CA GLN A 205 15.95 13.00 -11.72
C GLN A 205 16.59 12.04 -12.72
N LEU A 206 16.29 10.74 -12.60
CA LEU A 206 16.76 9.74 -13.56
C LEU A 206 16.18 9.96 -14.95
N GLN A 207 14.90 10.31 -15.03
CA GLN A 207 14.27 10.64 -16.31
C GLN A 207 14.95 11.85 -16.96
N GLN A 208 15.20 12.93 -16.21
CA GLN A 208 15.89 14.10 -16.74
C GLN A 208 17.31 13.79 -17.22
N ALA A 209 18.07 13.00 -16.46
CA ALA A 209 19.41 12.58 -16.85
C ALA A 209 19.37 11.69 -18.11
N HIS A 210 18.37 10.82 -18.21
CA HIS A 210 18.13 9.99 -19.38
C HIS A 210 17.81 10.84 -20.62
N ASP A 211 16.90 11.81 -20.50
CA ASP A 211 16.52 12.69 -21.60
C ASP A 211 17.73 13.52 -22.10
N HIS A 212 18.55 14.01 -21.17
CA HIS A 212 19.79 14.72 -21.52
C HIS A 212 20.83 13.80 -22.19
N LEU A 213 20.93 12.54 -21.77
CA LEU A 213 21.80 11.56 -22.43
C LEU A 213 21.34 11.28 -23.86
N VAL A 214 20.03 11.13 -24.07
CA VAL A 214 19.44 10.94 -25.40
C VAL A 214 19.75 12.15 -26.29
N GLU A 215 19.52 13.37 -25.80
CA GLU A 215 19.80 14.59 -26.56
C GLU A 215 21.29 14.71 -26.92
N ASN A 216 22.18 14.48 -25.96
CA ASN A 216 23.62 14.46 -26.22
C ASN A 216 24.02 13.40 -27.24
N SER A 217 23.45 12.20 -27.15
CA SER A 217 23.73 11.12 -28.10
C SER A 217 23.31 11.48 -29.53
N LYS A 218 22.17 12.18 -29.67
CA LYS A 218 21.67 12.68 -30.95
C LYS A 218 22.61 13.74 -31.54
N SER A 219 23.03 14.71 -30.73
CA SER A 219 23.97 15.74 -31.20
C SER A 219 25.33 15.16 -31.63
N ILE A 220 25.84 14.14 -30.92
CA ILE A 220 27.05 13.43 -31.32
C ILE A 220 26.85 12.71 -32.65
N LEU A 221 25.70 12.05 -32.82
CA LEU A 221 25.37 11.36 -34.07
C LEU A 221 25.33 12.35 -35.25
N GLU A 222 24.65 13.48 -35.10
CA GLU A 222 24.61 14.55 -36.11
C GLU A 222 26.01 15.09 -36.45
N ALA A 223 26.86 15.30 -35.44
CA ALA A 223 28.23 15.74 -35.64
C ALA A 223 29.09 14.69 -36.37
N GLN A 224 28.86 13.40 -36.09
CA GLN A 224 29.56 12.30 -36.76
C GLN A 224 29.12 12.18 -38.23
N GLU A 225 27.83 12.28 -38.53
CA GLU A 225 27.31 12.31 -39.90
C GLU A 225 27.88 13.49 -40.71
N ALA A 226 27.92 14.69 -40.12
CA ALA A 226 28.50 15.86 -40.75
C ALA A 226 30.01 15.72 -41.00
N PHE A 227 30.72 15.07 -40.07
CA PHE A 227 32.14 14.78 -40.24
C PHE A 227 32.38 13.79 -41.39
N GLU A 228 31.60 12.71 -41.46
CA GLU A 228 31.68 11.72 -42.54
C GLU A 228 31.38 12.36 -43.90
N GLN A 229 30.35 13.21 -43.99
CA GLN A 229 30.04 13.96 -45.20
C GLN A 229 31.20 14.88 -45.62
N LYS A 230 31.80 15.60 -44.67
CA LYS A 230 32.92 16.50 -44.95
C LYS A 230 34.17 15.73 -45.40
N GLN A 231 34.43 14.57 -44.80
CA GLN A 231 35.52 13.69 -45.21
C GLN A 231 35.32 13.21 -46.67
N ALA A 232 34.11 12.78 -47.02
CA ALA A 232 33.78 12.38 -48.39
C ALA A 232 33.98 13.52 -49.41
N THR A 233 33.58 14.75 -49.07
CA THR A 233 33.81 15.93 -49.92
C THR A 233 35.31 16.22 -50.10
N MET A 234 36.10 16.20 -49.02
CA MET A 234 37.55 16.43 -49.10
C MET A 234 38.26 15.36 -49.94
N ASP A 235 37.83 14.09 -49.83
CA ASP A 235 38.40 13.01 -50.61
C ASP A 235 38.06 13.14 -52.10
N PHE A 236 36.84 13.59 -52.44
CA PHE A 236 36.46 13.92 -53.81
C PHE A 236 37.28 15.09 -54.38
N GLU A 237 37.44 16.17 -53.62
CA GLU A 237 38.24 17.33 -54.03
C GLU A 237 39.71 16.95 -54.28
N ARG A 238 40.28 16.11 -53.41
CA ARG A 238 41.64 15.57 -53.59
C ARG A 238 41.75 14.76 -54.88
N LEU A 239 40.83 13.83 -55.13
CA LEU A 239 40.83 13.02 -56.35
C LEU A 239 40.71 13.89 -57.61
N ASN A 240 39.86 14.92 -57.57
CA ASN A 240 39.72 15.86 -58.68
C ASN A 240 41.02 16.64 -58.94
N TYR A 241 41.68 17.13 -57.89
CA TYR A 241 42.98 17.80 -58.01
C TYR A 241 44.05 16.87 -58.59
N ASP A 242 44.15 15.63 -58.10
CA ASP A 242 45.12 14.65 -58.57
C ASP A 242 44.92 14.33 -60.07
N MET A 243 43.66 14.22 -60.51
CA MET A 243 43.32 14.02 -61.93
C MET A 243 43.73 15.21 -62.80
N LEU A 244 43.46 16.44 -62.35
CA LEU A 244 43.87 17.66 -63.07
C LEU A 244 45.39 17.76 -63.18
N GLN A 245 46.12 17.34 -62.14
CA GLN A 245 47.58 17.32 -62.16
C GLN A 245 48.13 16.29 -63.15
N ASP A 246 47.55 15.09 -63.20
CA ASP A 246 47.89 14.06 -64.21
C ASP A 246 47.64 14.56 -65.64
N LEU A 247 46.48 15.19 -65.88
CA LEU A 247 46.16 15.81 -67.17
C LEU A 247 47.17 16.90 -67.54
N SER A 248 47.53 17.78 -66.62
CA SER A 248 48.54 18.82 -66.86
C SER A 248 49.90 18.23 -67.21
N ASN A 249 50.33 17.17 -66.52
CA ASN A 249 51.59 16.49 -66.81
C ASN A 249 51.57 15.82 -68.20
N LYS A 250 50.45 15.20 -68.58
CA LYS A 250 50.25 14.63 -69.92
C LYS A 250 50.29 15.70 -71.02
N VAL A 251 49.65 16.85 -70.82
CA VAL A 251 49.70 17.97 -71.77
C VAL A 251 51.13 18.48 -71.94
N LYS A 252 51.86 18.69 -70.85
CA LYS A 252 53.29 19.09 -70.91
C LYS A 252 54.17 18.08 -71.64
N SER A 253 53.85 16.79 -71.55
CA SER A 253 54.56 15.74 -72.30
C SER A 253 54.38 15.88 -73.81
N TRP A 254 53.28 16.49 -74.29
CA TRP A 254 53.04 16.67 -75.72
C TRP A 254 53.81 17.87 -76.29
N ASP A 255 54.18 18.85 -75.46
CA ASP A 255 55.06 19.97 -75.87
C ASP A 255 56.51 19.52 -76.12
N THR A 256 56.89 18.32 -75.71
CA THR A 256 58.29 17.83 -75.82
C THR A 256 58.54 16.91 -77.01
N ASP A 257 57.49 16.40 -77.67
CA ASP A 257 57.60 15.54 -78.85
C ASP A 257 56.67 16.03 -79.98
N GLY A 258 57.14 17.03 -80.73
CA GLY A 258 56.58 17.39 -82.04
C GLY A 258 55.84 18.73 -82.07
N ASP A 259 56.47 19.70 -82.72
CA ASP A 259 55.91 21.00 -83.11
C ASP A 259 54.70 20.79 -84.05
N VAL A 260 53.50 20.65 -83.48
CA VAL A 260 52.23 20.64 -84.23
C VAL A 260 51.67 22.06 -84.21
N ASP A 261 51.60 22.68 -85.39
CA ASP A 261 51.08 24.03 -85.59
C ASP A 261 49.54 24.05 -85.48
N TRP A 262 49.05 24.57 -84.36
CA TRP A 262 47.62 24.71 -84.04
C TRP A 262 46.89 25.78 -84.87
N SER A 263 47.62 26.59 -85.66
CA SER A 263 47.02 27.63 -86.51
C SER A 263 46.15 27.05 -87.63
N GLN A 264 46.32 25.77 -87.99
CA GLN A 264 45.51 25.10 -89.02
C GLN A 264 44.08 24.74 -88.60
N TRP A 265 43.77 24.70 -87.30
CA TRP A 265 42.42 24.36 -86.83
C TRP A 265 41.50 25.59 -86.68
N ILE A 266 42.05 26.80 -86.66
CA ILE A 266 41.26 28.04 -86.58
C ILE A 266 40.79 28.49 -87.97
N ASP A 267 41.55 28.20 -89.04
CA ASP A 267 41.24 28.66 -90.40
C ASP A 267 40.45 27.64 -91.25
N THR A 268 39.94 26.54 -90.66
CA THR A 268 38.97 25.71 -91.36
C THR A 268 37.59 26.27 -91.08
N GLU A 269 37.00 27.00 -92.04
CA GLU A 269 35.60 27.40 -91.99
C GLU A 269 34.74 26.20 -91.56
N ILE A 270 34.01 26.38 -90.46
CA ILE A 270 33.06 25.40 -89.95
C ILE A 270 32.08 25.09 -91.09
N PRO A 271 31.94 23.82 -91.53
CA PRO A 271 30.92 23.50 -92.52
C PRO A 271 29.55 23.74 -91.87
N ASP A 272 28.72 24.59 -92.50
CA ASP A 272 27.32 24.81 -92.16
C ASP A 272 26.51 23.50 -92.35
N GLY A 273 26.59 22.58 -91.40
CA GLY A 273 25.95 21.28 -91.58
C GLY A 273 26.21 20.23 -90.51
N ILE A 274 26.07 20.54 -89.22
CA ILE A 274 25.82 19.53 -88.18
C ILE A 274 24.72 20.02 -87.21
N ASP A 275 23.50 20.16 -87.74
CA ASP A 275 22.25 20.31 -86.97
C ASP A 275 21.78 18.98 -86.34
N ASN A 276 22.70 18.12 -85.88
CA ASN A 276 22.32 16.79 -85.36
C ASN A 276 23.14 16.33 -84.14
N LEU A 277 23.53 17.24 -83.25
CA LEU A 277 23.79 16.85 -81.86
C LEU A 277 22.49 16.99 -81.08
N LYS A 278 21.74 15.89 -81.01
CA LYS A 278 20.58 15.79 -80.13
C LYS A 278 21.11 15.69 -78.70
N ASP A 279 20.96 16.75 -77.93
CA ASP A 279 21.29 16.76 -76.51
C ASP A 279 20.55 15.59 -75.82
N PRO A 280 21.24 14.76 -75.02
CA PRO A 280 20.55 13.85 -74.11
C PRO A 280 19.81 14.68 -73.07
N ASP A 281 18.48 14.63 -73.10
CA ASP A 281 17.60 15.27 -72.13
C ASP A 281 18.02 14.87 -70.70
N SER A 282 18.72 15.76 -70.01
CA SER A 282 18.90 15.66 -68.56
C SER A 282 17.60 16.10 -67.93
N ILE A 283 16.78 15.13 -67.50
CA ILE A 283 15.59 15.38 -66.69
C ILE A 283 16.08 15.96 -65.35
N PRO A 284 15.76 17.22 -65.02
CA PRO A 284 15.96 17.72 -63.66
C PRO A 284 14.86 17.11 -62.78
N PRO A 285 15.14 16.70 -61.53
CA PRO A 285 14.05 16.44 -60.59
C PRO A 285 13.32 17.78 -60.36
N GLU A 286 12.01 17.78 -60.58
CA GLU A 286 11.13 18.92 -60.32
C GLU A 286 11.33 19.43 -58.88
N GLU A 287 11.58 20.74 -58.79
CA GLU A 287 11.26 21.51 -57.61
C GLU A 287 9.73 21.63 -57.54
N GLU A 288 9.10 20.95 -56.57
CA GLU A 288 7.76 21.31 -56.12
C GLU A 288 7.92 22.32 -54.98
N ASP A 289 7.67 23.59 -55.30
CA ASP A 289 7.58 24.68 -54.35
C ASP A 289 6.12 24.93 -53.93
N THR A 290 5.99 25.34 -52.67
CA THR A 290 4.88 26.03 -52.01
C THR A 290 3.67 25.24 -51.49
N GLY A 291 3.55 25.26 -50.16
CA GLY A 291 2.28 25.05 -49.47
C GLY A 291 2.38 24.87 -47.96
N GLU A 292 2.95 25.84 -47.24
CA GLU A 292 2.93 25.88 -45.77
C GLU A 292 1.50 25.77 -45.21
N ASN A 293 1.30 24.82 -44.30
CA ASN A 293 0.52 25.07 -43.08
C ASN A 293 0.98 24.15 -41.96
N SER A 294 1.00 24.76 -40.79
CA SER A 294 1.80 24.38 -39.65
C SER A 294 1.01 23.57 -38.62
N ASN A 295 1.77 23.00 -37.69
CA ASN A 295 1.45 22.51 -36.34
C ASN A 295 0.89 21.08 -36.09
N VAL A 296 1.74 20.29 -35.41
CA VAL A 296 1.49 19.57 -34.13
C VAL A 296 1.21 18.03 -34.21
N THR A 297 2.31 17.28 -34.00
CA THR A 297 2.49 16.24 -32.94
C THR A 297 2.49 14.74 -33.30
N SER A 298 3.69 14.18 -33.08
CA SER A 298 4.08 12.88 -32.50
C SER A 298 3.72 11.56 -33.20
N SER A 299 4.80 10.98 -33.74
CA SER A 299 5.01 9.58 -34.05
C SER A 299 4.72 8.67 -32.86
N ALA A 300 3.90 7.65 -33.10
CA ALA A 300 3.85 6.44 -32.30
C ALA A 300 3.86 5.24 -33.25
N THR A 301 4.87 4.38 -33.05
CA THR A 301 4.80 2.92 -33.23
C THR A 301 4.94 2.35 -34.65
N ARG A 302 6.19 2.05 -35.05
CA ARG A 302 6.51 0.82 -35.81
C ARG A 302 7.89 0.30 -35.38
N ASN A 303 7.92 -0.49 -34.31
CA ASN A 303 8.94 -1.51 -34.06
C ASN A 303 8.38 -2.53 -33.06
N THR A 304 7.52 -3.42 -33.54
CA THR A 304 7.19 -4.69 -32.86
C THR A 304 7.00 -5.81 -33.88
N ILE A 305 7.72 -5.73 -35.00
CA ILE A 305 7.87 -6.84 -35.94
C ILE A 305 9.36 -6.98 -36.21
N PHE A 306 10.13 -7.39 -35.20
CA PHE A 306 11.46 -7.97 -35.41
C PHE A 306 12.02 -8.65 -34.15
N VAL A 307 11.18 -9.34 -33.35
CA VAL A 307 11.68 -10.38 -32.44
C VAL A 307 10.66 -11.53 -32.34
N ALA A 308 10.35 -12.12 -33.50
CA ALA A 308 9.63 -13.40 -33.60
C ALA A 308 10.46 -14.43 -34.40
N ALA A 309 11.78 -14.34 -34.29
CA ALA A 309 12.70 -15.27 -34.95
C ALA A 309 13.99 -15.44 -34.15
N VAL A 310 13.93 -15.96 -32.92
CA VAL A 310 15.12 -16.55 -32.25
C VAL A 310 14.84 -17.77 -31.37
N ILE A 311 13.62 -18.08 -30.91
CA ILE A 311 13.42 -19.24 -30.01
C ILE A 311 12.60 -20.32 -30.69
N ASP A 312 13.24 -21.00 -31.64
CA ASP A 312 12.82 -22.30 -32.18
C ASP A 312 14.03 -23.23 -32.33
N LEU A 313 14.94 -23.16 -31.36
CA LEU A 313 16.09 -24.06 -31.19
C LEU A 313 16.54 -23.98 -29.72
N PHE A 314 15.81 -24.66 -28.82
CA PHE A 314 16.29 -25.42 -27.64
C PHE A 314 15.10 -26.01 -26.87
#